data_AF-A0A7W0IAR1-F1
#
_entry.id   AF-A0A7W0IAR1-F1
#
_cell.length_a   1.000
_cell.length_b   1.000
_cell.length_c   1.000
_cell.angle_alpha   90.00
_cell.angle_beta   90.00
_cell.angle_gamma   90.00
#
_symmetry.space_group_name_H-M   'P 1'
#
loop_
_entity.id
_entity.type
_entity.pdbx_description
1 polymer ?
#
loop_
_entity_poly.entity_id
_entity_poly.type
_entity_poly.pdbx_seq_one_letter_code
_entity_poly.pdbx_strand_id
1 'polypeptide(L)'
;MTGVPPRKPGSPALRLTWVQPEDLLGHELRQAAEDGREASPIAARWRAAGGREAPPRAGASPDPAPTHLRALAEQLLAELAALPSRLAETEPTDLDDIRAACAVTNAGPGGVPPVPGRGGLGEEKPPPPADLLPRLEAAWLGRATGCLLGKPVEKLPLKGIRALARATGNWPLTTWFTAQGVPDALTRTYPWNRRSAATSLAENIDGMPEDDDLNYPLLNLLLLQRYGPAFTTTDVARLWLDELPAARTFTAERIAYRNLLDGIEPPHTARHRNPFREWIGALIRADVHGWTHPGDPAAAAEQAHRDAVLTHTANGVYGAMFAAAAIAEAAGGRSDVHQCLRAGLTVVPADSRLARAVRHGIQLAQGEGDFDRVVDELHATYGTYHWVHVIPNVALLAAALTHADGDFTGSICRAVSGGWDTDSNGATAGSLAGLLAGRPDALPERWTAPLKNRLATSVAGFDGVGFDTLAELTLAQLTQAQPPHAKPTHAEVGHVQVGPVQLTDSPHTQTRVTYREARHP
;
A
#
# COMPACT_ATOMS: atom_id res chain seq x y z
N MET A 1 38.37 -4.17 -14.88
CA MET A 1 38.46 -3.87 -13.43
C MET A 1 38.08 -2.41 -13.23
N THR A 2 36.79 -2.12 -13.11
CA THR A 2 36.27 -0.79 -12.80
C THR A 2 36.29 -0.62 -11.28
N GLY A 3 37.31 0.10 -10.80
CA GLY A 3 37.51 0.33 -9.37
C GLY A 3 36.31 1.04 -8.75
N VAL A 4 35.71 0.42 -7.74
CA VAL A 4 34.77 1.07 -6.83
C VAL A 4 35.50 2.26 -6.21
N PRO A 5 34.97 3.50 -6.32
CA PRO A 5 35.62 4.64 -5.71
C PRO A 5 35.71 4.45 -4.19
N PRO A 6 36.83 4.84 -3.55
CA PRO A 6 36.98 4.67 -2.10
C PRO A 6 35.89 5.44 -1.36
N ARG A 7 35.25 4.79 -0.38
CA ARG A 7 34.27 5.42 0.52
C ARG A 7 34.90 6.66 1.16
N LYS A 8 34.20 7.79 1.11
CA LYS A 8 34.58 8.99 1.88
C LYS A 8 34.70 8.62 3.37
N PRO A 9 35.81 8.96 4.05
CA PRO A 9 35.90 8.80 5.49
C PRO A 9 34.80 9.66 6.14
N GLY A 10 33.95 9.03 6.97
CA GLY A 10 32.82 9.69 7.63
C GLY A 10 31.43 9.40 7.03
N SER A 11 31.29 8.51 6.04
CA SER A 11 29.95 8.02 5.66
C SER A 11 29.30 7.30 6.87
N PRO A 12 28.13 7.75 7.35
CA PRO A 12 27.50 7.14 8.51
C PRO A 12 27.20 5.65 8.23
N ALA A 13 27.31 4.82 9.27
CA ALA A 13 26.91 3.42 9.19
C ALA A 13 25.46 3.30 8.72
N LEU A 14 25.13 2.25 7.96
CA LEU A 14 23.76 2.01 7.49
C LEU A 14 22.82 1.87 8.69
N ARG A 15 21.83 2.76 8.78
CA ARG A 15 20.73 2.66 9.74
C ARG A 15 19.43 2.40 8.97
N LEU A 16 18.98 1.15 8.96
CA LEU A 16 17.77 0.76 8.26
C LEU A 16 16.55 1.40 8.93
N THR A 17 15.73 2.09 8.15
CA THR A 17 14.53 2.78 8.64
C THR A 17 13.38 1.81 8.90
N TRP A 18 12.49 2.21 9.82
CA TRP A 18 11.25 1.55 10.23
C TRP A 18 11.40 0.24 10.99
N VAL A 19 12.61 -0.11 11.45
CA VAL A 19 12.85 -1.42 12.11
C VAL A 19 13.56 -1.34 13.45
N GLN A 20 14.03 -0.15 13.85
CA GLN A 20 14.82 0.03 15.07
C GLN A 20 13.90 -0.02 16.30
N PRO A 21 14.08 -0.95 17.26
CA PRO A 21 13.20 -1.09 18.42
C PRO A 21 12.96 0.22 19.19
N GLU A 22 14.02 1.03 19.37
CA GLU A 22 13.94 2.33 20.03
C GLU A 22 13.04 3.34 19.30
N ASP A 23 12.97 3.26 17.97
CA ASP A 23 12.10 4.11 17.14
C ASP A 23 10.68 3.53 17.09
N LEU A 24 10.56 2.20 17.05
CA LEU A 24 9.28 1.49 17.02
C LEU A 24 8.45 1.72 18.28
N LEU A 25 9.07 1.82 19.45
CA LEU A 25 8.33 2.01 20.70
C LEU A 25 7.52 3.32 20.68
N GLY A 26 8.10 4.40 20.16
CA GLY A 26 7.36 5.66 20.01
C GLY A 26 6.14 5.52 19.10
N HIS A 27 6.28 4.78 18.00
CA HIS A 27 5.17 4.51 17.08
C HIS A 27 4.12 3.58 17.73
N GLU A 28 4.53 2.54 18.46
CA GLU A 28 3.61 1.61 19.12
C GLU A 28 2.84 2.27 20.25
N LEU A 29 3.45 3.23 20.97
CA LEU A 29 2.74 4.05 21.97
C LEU A 29 1.64 4.90 21.31
N ARG A 30 1.88 5.45 20.13
CA ARG A 30 0.86 6.17 19.36
C ARG A 30 -0.24 5.22 18.90
N GLN A 31 0.12 4.10 18.27
CA GLN A 31 -0.84 3.08 17.84
C GLN A 31 -1.66 2.54 19.02
N ALA A 32 -1.06 2.40 20.20
CA ALA A 32 -1.78 1.99 21.41
C ALA A 32 -2.85 3.01 21.82
N ALA A 33 -2.56 4.30 21.76
CA ALA A 33 -3.56 5.33 22.00
C ALA A 33 -4.68 5.29 20.94
N GLU A 34 -4.34 5.09 19.66
CA GLU A 34 -5.30 4.97 18.55
C GLU A 34 -6.21 3.74 18.71
N ASP A 35 -5.69 2.63 19.24
CA ASP A 35 -6.43 1.39 19.56
C ASP A 35 -7.24 1.49 20.87
N GLY A 36 -7.12 2.59 21.63
CA GLY A 36 -7.73 2.72 22.95
C GLY A 36 -7.10 1.84 24.03
N ARG A 37 -5.84 1.42 23.86
CA ARG A 37 -5.05 0.66 24.86
C ARG A 37 -4.46 1.61 25.92
N GLU A 38 -4.52 1.20 27.19
CA GLU A 38 -4.01 1.99 28.33
C GLU A 38 -2.48 1.88 28.46
N ALA A 39 -1.75 2.61 27.62
CA ALA A 39 -0.29 2.57 27.54
C ALA A 39 0.44 3.58 28.45
N SER A 40 -0.28 4.39 29.23
CA SER A 40 0.29 5.49 30.04
C SER A 40 1.44 5.06 30.98
N PRO A 41 1.36 3.92 31.70
CA PRO A 41 2.48 3.46 32.55
C PRO A 41 3.73 3.10 31.76
N ILE A 42 3.56 2.48 30.58
CA ILE A 42 4.66 2.09 29.70
C ILE A 42 5.31 3.34 29.09
N ALA A 43 4.51 4.32 28.66
CA ALA A 43 4.99 5.61 28.17
C ALA A 43 5.80 6.36 29.23
N ALA A 44 5.36 6.35 30.50
CA ALA A 44 6.08 6.99 31.60
C ALA A 44 7.45 6.34 31.84
N ARG A 45 7.54 5.00 31.83
CA ARG A 45 8.81 4.27 31.94
C ARG A 45 9.76 4.57 30.80
N TRP A 46 9.24 4.64 29.57
CA TRP A 46 10.04 5.00 28.40
C TRP A 46 10.66 6.39 28.53
N ARG A 47 9.85 7.40 28.87
CA ARG A 47 10.32 8.78 29.05
C ARG A 47 11.29 8.92 30.22
N ALA A 48 11.03 8.24 31.34
CA ALA A 48 11.90 8.28 32.52
C ALA A 48 13.30 7.70 32.24
N ALA A 49 13.41 6.76 31.31
CA ALA A 49 14.70 6.21 30.87
C ALA A 49 15.45 7.10 29.86
N GLY A 50 14.85 8.22 29.42
CA GLY A 50 15.41 9.09 28.37
C GLY A 50 15.00 8.71 26.95
N GLY A 51 13.97 7.88 26.82
CA GLY A 51 13.37 7.52 25.54
C GLY A 51 12.73 8.70 24.82
N ARG A 52 12.83 8.72 23.49
CA ARG A 52 12.30 9.78 22.63
C ARG A 52 10.94 9.41 22.04
N GLU A 53 10.21 10.41 21.58
CA GLU A 53 9.03 10.18 20.74
C GLU A 53 9.42 9.62 19.37
N ALA A 54 8.41 9.09 18.66
CA ALA A 54 8.61 8.51 17.34
C ALA A 54 9.16 9.55 16.33
N PRO A 55 10.11 9.19 15.46
CA PRO A 55 10.51 10.05 14.35
C PRO A 55 9.28 10.39 13.48
N PRO A 56 8.99 11.68 13.22
CA PRO A 56 7.74 12.06 12.57
C PRO A 56 7.68 11.70 11.08
N ARG A 57 8.85 11.57 10.41
CA ARG A 57 8.93 11.33 8.94
C ARG A 57 10.11 10.47 8.50
N ALA A 58 11.24 10.48 9.22
CA ALA A 58 12.51 9.91 8.75
C ALA A 58 12.60 8.37 8.86
N GLY A 59 11.62 7.71 9.48
CA GLY A 59 11.58 6.28 9.69
C GLY A 59 12.64 5.70 10.63
N ALA A 60 13.73 6.41 10.93
CA ALA A 60 14.64 6.11 12.02
C ALA A 60 15.17 7.41 12.62
N SER A 61 15.58 7.36 13.90
CA SER A 61 16.37 8.42 14.51
C SER A 61 17.70 8.63 13.76
N PRO A 62 18.28 9.85 13.77
CA PRO A 62 19.55 10.12 13.11
C PRO A 62 20.70 9.30 13.72
N ASP A 63 20.68 9.12 15.03
CA ASP A 63 21.71 8.42 15.79
C ASP A 63 21.13 7.18 16.50
N PRO A 64 21.89 6.08 16.63
CA PRO A 64 21.50 4.94 17.45
C PRO A 64 21.28 5.31 18.92
N ALA A 65 20.29 4.69 19.54
CA ALA A 65 20.09 4.81 20.99
C ALA A 65 21.14 3.99 21.77
N PRO A 66 21.47 4.39 23.02
CA PRO A 66 22.24 3.55 23.95
C PRO A 66 21.66 2.13 24.08
N THR A 67 22.53 1.12 24.27
CA THR A 67 22.15 -0.29 24.35
C THR A 67 21.06 -0.56 25.40
N HIS A 68 21.12 0.11 26.56
CA HIS A 68 20.10 -0.05 27.61
C HIS A 68 18.72 0.45 27.18
N LEU A 69 18.63 1.53 26.40
CA LEU A 69 17.37 2.03 25.86
C LEU A 69 16.79 1.09 24.81
N ARG A 70 17.65 0.50 23.96
CA ARG A 70 17.20 -0.49 22.97
C ARG A 70 16.64 -1.75 23.65
N ALA A 71 17.32 -2.28 24.66
CA ALA A 71 16.84 -3.43 25.43
C ALA A 71 15.52 -3.11 26.15
N LEU A 72 15.41 -1.92 26.75
CA LEU A 72 14.15 -1.46 27.35
C LEU A 72 13.04 -1.36 26.31
N ALA A 73 13.32 -0.83 25.11
CA ALA A 73 12.32 -0.71 24.06
C ALA A 73 11.76 -2.08 23.65
N GLU A 74 12.60 -3.08 23.50
CA GLU A 74 12.19 -4.46 23.19
C GLU A 74 11.29 -5.07 24.27
N GLN A 75 11.59 -4.81 25.54
CA GLN A 75 10.75 -5.22 26.67
C GLN A 75 9.40 -4.50 26.64
N LEU A 76 9.40 -3.18 26.52
CA LEU A 76 8.18 -2.37 26.55
C LEU A 76 7.27 -2.65 25.34
N LEU A 77 7.84 -2.96 24.17
CA LEU A 77 7.06 -3.41 23.01
C LEU A 77 6.32 -4.72 23.28
N ALA A 78 6.94 -5.66 24.01
CA ALA A 78 6.27 -6.90 24.41
C ALA A 78 5.14 -6.64 25.43
N GLU A 79 5.36 -5.73 26.39
CA GLU A 79 4.33 -5.31 27.33
C GLU A 79 3.15 -4.62 26.63
N LEU A 80 3.40 -3.75 25.65
CA LEU A 80 2.35 -3.07 24.86
C LEU A 80 1.51 -4.06 24.06
N ALA A 81 2.13 -5.09 23.50
CA ALA A 81 1.44 -6.13 22.73
C ALA A 81 0.45 -6.94 23.59
N ALA A 82 0.65 -7.00 24.91
CA ALA A 82 -0.23 -7.71 25.83
C ALA A 82 -1.42 -6.86 26.32
N LEU A 83 -1.45 -5.56 26.03
CA LEU A 83 -2.56 -4.69 26.45
C LEU A 83 -3.81 -4.95 25.60
N PRO A 84 -5.00 -5.11 26.23
CA PRO A 84 -6.25 -5.32 25.50
C PRO A 84 -6.67 -4.04 24.77
N SER A 85 -7.08 -4.17 23.50
CA SER A 85 -7.68 -3.09 22.73
C SER A 85 -9.17 -2.97 23.04
N ARG A 86 -9.64 -1.75 23.30
CA ARG A 86 -11.07 -1.46 23.49
C ARG A 86 -11.88 -1.54 22.19
N LEU A 87 -11.20 -1.57 21.05
CA LEU A 87 -11.81 -1.60 19.73
C LEU A 87 -11.83 -3.01 19.14
N ALA A 88 -11.30 -4.02 19.83
CA ALA A 88 -11.17 -5.37 19.28
C ALA A 88 -12.51 -5.99 18.84
N GLU A 89 -13.59 -5.69 19.56
CA GLU A 89 -14.94 -6.18 19.24
C GLU A 89 -15.59 -5.41 18.06
N THR A 90 -15.35 -4.10 17.98
CA THR A 90 -15.94 -3.24 16.93
C THR A 90 -15.11 -3.18 15.65
N GLU A 91 -13.82 -3.51 15.75
CA GLU A 91 -12.84 -3.48 14.66
C GLU A 91 -12.07 -4.82 14.59
N PRO A 92 -12.76 -5.96 14.40
CA PRO A 92 -12.12 -7.28 14.29
C PRO A 92 -11.27 -7.41 13.03
N THR A 93 -10.21 -8.23 13.07
CA THR A 93 -9.36 -8.50 11.88
C THR A 93 -9.73 -9.79 11.17
N ASP A 94 -10.33 -10.75 11.88
CA ASP A 94 -10.75 -12.02 11.29
C ASP A 94 -11.88 -11.79 10.28
N LEU A 95 -11.83 -12.50 9.14
CA LEU A 95 -12.76 -12.26 8.04
C LEU A 95 -14.21 -12.58 8.43
N ASP A 96 -14.43 -13.66 9.20
CA ASP A 96 -15.77 -14.08 9.58
C ASP A 96 -16.38 -13.10 10.60
N ASP A 97 -15.56 -12.60 11.54
CA ASP A 97 -15.97 -11.54 12.47
C ASP A 97 -16.28 -10.23 11.75
N ILE A 98 -15.47 -9.85 10.75
CA ILE A 98 -15.74 -8.68 9.90
C ILE A 98 -17.09 -8.84 9.19
N ARG A 99 -17.32 -10.00 8.56
CA ARG A 99 -18.58 -10.30 7.87
C ARG A 99 -19.78 -10.24 8.81
N ALA A 100 -19.65 -10.80 10.01
CA ALA A 100 -20.69 -10.74 11.02
C ALA A 100 -21.01 -9.28 11.41
N ALA A 101 -19.99 -8.45 11.62
CA ALA A 101 -20.17 -7.03 11.94
C ALA A 101 -20.83 -6.23 10.78
N CYS A 102 -20.48 -6.54 9.53
CA CYS A 102 -21.12 -5.95 8.35
C CYS A 102 -22.59 -6.39 8.20
N ALA A 103 -22.90 -7.67 8.46
CA ALA A 103 -24.26 -8.21 8.29
C ALA A 103 -25.27 -7.58 9.27
N VAL A 104 -24.88 -7.39 10.54
CA VAL A 104 -25.72 -6.75 11.57
C VAL A 104 -26.11 -5.33 11.16
N THR A 105 -25.16 -4.58 10.58
CA THR A 105 -25.33 -3.16 10.28
C THR A 105 -26.12 -2.91 8.99
N ASN A 106 -25.97 -3.79 7.99
CA ASN A 106 -26.77 -3.74 6.76
C ASN A 106 -28.27 -4.07 6.98
N ALA A 107 -28.62 -4.70 8.12
CA ALA A 107 -29.99 -5.05 8.47
C ALA A 107 -30.73 -3.99 9.34
N GLY A 108 -30.05 -2.95 9.84
CA GLY A 108 -30.60 -1.94 10.76
C GLY A 108 -31.25 -0.71 10.10
N PRO A 109 -32.01 0.11 10.85
CA PRO A 109 -32.57 1.37 10.35
C PRO A 109 -31.45 2.39 10.09
N GLY A 110 -31.23 2.72 8.81
CA GLY A 110 -30.08 3.51 8.34
C GLY A 110 -28.96 2.69 7.70
N GLY A 111 -29.11 1.37 7.64
CA GLY A 111 -28.26 0.50 6.82
C GLY A 111 -28.29 0.95 5.36
N VAL A 112 -27.16 0.82 4.66
CA VAL A 112 -27.16 0.97 3.20
C VAL A 112 -28.10 -0.12 2.68
N PRO A 113 -29.25 0.23 2.05
CA PRO A 113 -30.14 -0.80 1.56
C PRO A 113 -29.32 -1.71 0.64
N PRO A 114 -29.41 -3.05 0.80
CA PRO A 114 -28.75 -3.94 -0.14
C PRO A 114 -29.17 -3.49 -1.53
N VAL A 115 -28.19 -3.21 -2.40
CA VAL A 115 -28.49 -2.88 -3.79
C VAL A 115 -29.35 -4.05 -4.30
N PRO A 116 -30.62 -3.81 -4.70
CA PRO A 116 -31.48 -4.91 -5.06
C PRO A 116 -30.83 -5.71 -6.19
N GLY A 117 -30.47 -6.96 -5.90
CA GLY A 117 -30.16 -7.97 -6.88
C GLY A 117 -28.71 -8.34 -7.18
N ARG A 118 -27.68 -8.07 -6.33
CA ARG A 118 -26.34 -8.72 -6.42
C ARG A 118 -25.60 -8.75 -5.09
N GLY A 119 -25.17 -9.94 -4.66
CA GLY A 119 -24.24 -10.13 -3.52
C GLY A 119 -24.71 -11.09 -2.42
N GLY A 120 -25.90 -11.68 -2.55
CA GLY A 120 -26.26 -12.85 -1.74
C GLY A 120 -25.52 -14.10 -2.23
N LEU A 121 -25.09 -14.95 -1.29
CA LEU A 121 -24.64 -16.32 -1.59
C LEU A 121 -25.77 -17.06 -2.35
N GLY A 122 -25.76 -17.02 -3.69
CA GLY A 122 -26.74 -17.76 -4.49
C GLY A 122 -27.18 -17.16 -5.84
N GLU A 123 -26.85 -15.92 -6.21
CA GLU A 123 -27.14 -15.42 -7.55
C GLU A 123 -25.94 -15.56 -8.50
N GLU A 124 -26.20 -15.97 -9.76
CA GLU A 124 -25.16 -16.13 -10.78
C GLU A 124 -24.35 -14.84 -10.96
N LYS A 125 -23.03 -14.97 -10.82
CA LYS A 125 -22.06 -13.89 -11.06
C LYS A 125 -22.32 -13.31 -12.45
N PRO A 126 -22.60 -12.00 -12.59
CA PRO A 126 -22.75 -11.41 -13.90
C PRO A 126 -21.47 -11.55 -14.70
N PRO A 127 -21.56 -11.80 -16.02
CA PRO A 127 -20.38 -11.83 -16.85
C PRO A 127 -19.64 -10.48 -16.78
N PRO A 128 -18.31 -10.49 -16.85
CA PRO A 128 -17.53 -9.26 -17.03
C PRO A 128 -18.06 -8.45 -18.23
N PRO A 129 -18.01 -7.11 -18.17
CA PRO A 129 -18.49 -6.30 -19.28
C PRO A 129 -17.59 -6.52 -20.51
N ALA A 130 -18.17 -6.44 -21.71
CA ALA A 130 -17.44 -6.71 -22.96
C ALA A 130 -16.30 -5.70 -23.21
N ASP A 131 -16.38 -4.51 -22.62
CA ASP A 131 -15.39 -3.45 -22.66
C ASP A 131 -14.41 -3.49 -21.46
N LEU A 132 -14.29 -4.62 -20.74
CA LEU A 132 -13.41 -4.70 -19.58
C LEU A 132 -11.93 -4.44 -19.92
N LEU A 133 -11.41 -4.93 -21.05
CA LEU A 133 -10.01 -4.70 -21.43
C LEU A 133 -9.63 -3.22 -21.50
N PRO A 134 -10.32 -2.36 -22.28
CA PRO A 134 -10.01 -0.93 -22.30
C PRO A 134 -10.28 -0.24 -20.95
N ARG A 135 -11.22 -0.72 -20.12
CA ARG A 135 -11.40 -0.23 -18.75
C ARG A 135 -10.17 -0.52 -17.88
N LEU A 136 -9.63 -1.73 -17.96
CA LEU A 136 -8.43 -2.13 -17.23
C LEU A 136 -7.21 -1.33 -17.66
N GLU A 137 -7.04 -1.06 -18.96
CA GLU A 137 -5.97 -0.19 -19.47
C GLU A 137 -6.12 1.23 -18.93
N ALA A 138 -7.33 1.79 -18.95
CA ALA A 138 -7.63 3.10 -18.35
C ALA A 138 -7.35 3.12 -16.84
N ALA A 139 -7.62 2.02 -16.12
CA ALA A 139 -7.34 1.90 -14.70
C ALA A 139 -5.83 1.88 -14.41
N TRP A 140 -5.05 1.13 -15.18
CA TRP A 140 -3.60 1.08 -15.06
C TRP A 140 -2.95 2.43 -15.38
N LEU A 141 -3.37 3.07 -16.49
CA LEU A 141 -2.93 4.42 -16.83
C LEU A 141 -3.32 5.42 -15.75
N GLY A 142 -4.57 5.35 -15.27
CA GLY A 142 -5.07 6.23 -14.23
C GLY A 142 -4.30 6.11 -12.93
N ARG A 143 -4.02 4.87 -12.50
CA ARG A 143 -3.18 4.58 -11.34
C ARG A 143 -1.79 5.18 -11.49
N ALA A 144 -1.14 4.96 -12.63
CA ALA A 144 0.18 5.51 -12.92
C ALA A 144 0.17 7.05 -12.94
N THR A 145 -0.80 7.67 -13.60
CA THR A 145 -0.96 9.13 -13.65
C THR A 145 -1.12 9.72 -12.25
N GLY A 146 -2.03 9.18 -11.46
CA GLY A 146 -2.33 9.69 -10.12
C GLY A 146 -1.14 9.54 -9.17
N CYS A 147 -0.47 8.38 -9.19
CA CYS A 147 0.78 8.16 -8.47
C CYS A 147 1.83 9.21 -8.87
N LEU A 148 2.13 9.32 -10.17
CA LEU A 148 3.13 10.23 -10.69
C LEU A 148 2.87 11.69 -10.30
N LEU A 149 1.60 12.11 -10.24
CA LEU A 149 1.21 13.48 -9.90
C LEU A 149 1.53 13.79 -8.43
N GLY A 150 1.34 12.80 -7.55
CA GLY A 150 1.62 12.92 -6.12
C GLY A 150 3.10 12.84 -5.75
N LYS A 151 3.90 12.05 -6.49
CA LYS A 151 5.32 11.77 -6.16
C LYS A 151 6.18 13.01 -5.83
N PRO A 152 6.11 14.16 -6.55
CA PRO A 152 6.95 15.31 -6.24
C PRO A 152 6.67 15.96 -4.89
N VAL A 153 5.42 15.85 -4.42
CA VAL A 153 4.91 16.51 -3.22
C VAL A 153 4.63 15.55 -2.06
N GLU A 154 4.90 14.25 -2.24
CA GLU A 154 4.90 13.24 -1.19
C GLU A 154 5.74 13.72 0.01
N LYS A 155 5.21 13.52 1.22
CA LYS A 155 5.76 13.98 2.52
C LYS A 155 5.68 15.49 2.77
N LEU A 156 5.22 16.33 1.84
CA LEU A 156 5.08 17.77 2.11
C LEU A 156 3.86 18.07 2.99
N PRO A 157 3.92 19.07 3.89
CA PRO A 157 2.71 19.53 4.57
C PRO A 157 1.77 20.20 3.56
N LEU A 158 0.46 20.19 3.83
CA LEU A 158 -0.58 20.79 2.96
C LEU A 158 -0.24 22.22 2.51
N LYS A 159 0.24 23.06 3.43
CA LYS A 159 0.68 24.44 3.13
C LYS A 159 1.81 24.50 2.08
N GLY A 160 2.70 23.50 2.05
CA GLY A 160 3.79 23.40 1.09
C GLY A 160 3.27 23.04 -0.29
N ILE A 161 2.34 22.09 -0.38
CA ILE A 161 1.67 21.69 -1.62
C ILE A 161 0.95 22.89 -2.24
N ARG A 162 0.10 23.56 -1.44
CA ARG A 162 -0.61 24.78 -1.84
C ARG A 162 0.34 25.88 -2.32
N ALA A 163 1.43 26.12 -1.59
CA ALA A 163 2.38 27.18 -1.93
C ALA A 163 3.13 26.89 -3.24
N LEU A 164 3.61 25.65 -3.43
CA LEU A 164 4.32 25.24 -4.65
C LEU A 164 3.41 25.31 -5.88
N ALA A 165 2.17 24.82 -5.76
CA ALA A 165 1.20 24.88 -6.86
C ALA A 165 0.79 26.32 -7.20
N ARG A 166 0.53 27.18 -6.21
CA ARG A 166 0.18 28.59 -6.43
C ARG A 166 1.33 29.37 -7.07
N ALA A 167 2.58 29.07 -6.72
CA ALA A 167 3.76 29.74 -7.27
C ALA A 167 3.90 29.55 -8.79
N THR A 168 3.33 28.48 -9.35
CA THR A 168 3.35 28.18 -10.79
C THR A 168 2.01 28.42 -11.48
N GLY A 169 1.03 29.00 -10.78
CA GLY A 169 -0.33 29.21 -11.30
C GLY A 169 -1.15 27.91 -11.47
N ASN A 170 -0.71 26.80 -10.87
CA ASN A 170 -1.35 25.49 -10.94
C ASN A 170 -2.24 25.23 -9.70
N TRP A 171 -2.90 26.26 -9.14
CA TRP A 171 -3.88 26.06 -8.05
C TRP A 171 -5.24 26.64 -8.44
N PRO A 172 -6.32 25.84 -8.49
CA PRO A 172 -6.36 24.39 -8.25
C PRO A 172 -5.51 23.60 -9.26
N LEU A 173 -5.07 22.38 -8.90
CA LEU A 173 -4.26 21.55 -9.78
C LEU A 173 -5.02 21.21 -11.07
N THR A 174 -4.36 21.41 -12.21
CA THR A 174 -4.88 21.08 -13.56
C THR A 174 -3.84 20.37 -14.43
N THR A 175 -2.57 20.40 -14.03
CA THR A 175 -1.43 19.77 -14.73
C THR A 175 -0.36 19.30 -13.74
N TRP A 176 0.71 18.71 -14.23
CA TRP A 176 1.87 18.23 -13.47
C TRP A 176 2.56 19.34 -12.67
N PHE A 177 3.16 18.99 -11.53
CA PHE A 177 4.06 19.90 -10.81
C PHE A 177 5.33 20.15 -11.63
N THR A 178 5.83 21.39 -11.62
CA THR A 178 7.08 21.79 -12.27
C THR A 178 7.96 22.57 -11.30
N ALA A 179 9.28 22.44 -11.41
CA ALA A 179 10.21 23.33 -10.69
C ALA A 179 10.44 24.65 -11.45
N GLN A 180 10.08 24.71 -12.73
CA GLN A 180 10.24 25.92 -13.53
C GLN A 180 9.37 27.06 -12.99
N GLY A 181 9.99 28.21 -12.74
CA GLY A 181 9.31 29.40 -12.21
C GLY A 181 9.06 29.39 -10.70
N VAL A 182 9.44 28.32 -9.97
CA VAL A 182 9.30 28.28 -8.51
C VAL A 182 10.41 29.08 -7.84
N PRO A 183 10.10 30.05 -6.95
CA PRO A 183 11.12 30.83 -6.26
C PRO A 183 12.05 29.97 -5.39
N ASP A 184 13.36 30.23 -5.45
CA ASP A 184 14.39 29.51 -4.65
C ASP A 184 14.11 29.51 -3.14
N ALA A 185 13.53 30.59 -2.62
CA ALA A 185 13.16 30.66 -1.20
C ALA A 185 12.10 29.61 -0.84
N LEU A 186 11.18 29.34 -1.75
CA LEU A 186 10.11 28.37 -1.57
C LEU A 186 10.64 26.95 -1.64
N THR A 187 11.51 26.63 -2.61
CA THR A 187 12.14 25.30 -2.72
C THR A 187 13.11 25.01 -1.57
N ARG A 188 13.66 26.03 -0.89
CA ARG A 188 14.39 25.83 0.37
C ARG A 188 13.49 25.50 1.55
N THR A 189 12.28 26.06 1.59
CA THR A 189 11.31 25.84 2.67
C THR A 189 10.55 24.52 2.49
N TYR A 190 10.16 24.22 1.26
CA TYR A 190 9.48 22.99 0.86
C TYR A 190 10.27 22.35 -0.30
N PRO A 191 11.36 21.62 0.01
CA PRO A 191 12.16 20.99 -1.02
C PRO A 191 11.38 19.87 -1.70
N TRP A 192 11.54 19.78 -3.02
CA TRP A 192 11.04 18.64 -3.78
C TRP A 192 11.57 17.32 -3.21
N ASN A 193 10.76 16.27 -3.32
CA ASN A 193 11.14 14.96 -2.83
C ASN A 193 12.39 14.45 -3.57
N ARG A 194 13.47 14.19 -2.82
CA ARG A 194 14.77 13.83 -3.39
C ARG A 194 14.76 12.53 -4.21
N ARG A 195 13.81 11.63 -3.95
CA ARG A 195 13.69 10.35 -4.67
C ARG A 195 12.98 10.50 -6.01
N SER A 196 12.06 11.46 -6.13
CA SER A 196 11.18 11.59 -7.29
C SER A 196 11.41 12.86 -8.12
N ALA A 197 12.03 13.91 -7.57
CA ALA A 197 12.21 15.19 -8.27
C ALA A 197 12.90 15.06 -9.64
N ALA A 198 13.87 14.16 -9.75
CA ALA A 198 14.62 13.92 -10.98
C ALA A 198 13.82 13.21 -12.09
N THR A 199 12.63 12.67 -11.79
CA THR A 199 11.85 11.84 -12.73
C THR A 199 10.37 12.21 -12.81
N SER A 200 9.84 12.96 -11.84
CA SER A 200 8.39 13.12 -11.63
C SER A 200 7.88 14.57 -11.74
N LEU A 201 8.78 15.53 -12.03
CA LEU A 201 8.39 16.89 -12.38
C LEU A 201 8.11 17.00 -13.89
N ALA A 202 7.22 17.89 -14.31
CA ALA A 202 6.74 18.03 -15.68
C ALA A 202 7.86 17.99 -16.74
N GLU A 203 8.96 18.70 -16.47
CA GLU A 203 10.13 18.79 -17.34
C GLU A 203 11.00 17.53 -17.40
N ASN A 204 10.81 16.59 -16.48
CA ASN A 204 11.61 15.38 -16.28
C ASN A 204 10.82 14.08 -16.55
N ILE A 205 9.50 14.14 -16.75
CA ILE A 205 8.68 12.94 -16.97
C ILE A 205 9.06 12.28 -18.30
N ASP A 206 9.49 11.03 -18.23
CA ASP A 206 9.84 10.17 -19.36
C ASP A 206 9.45 8.72 -19.08
N GLY A 207 8.15 8.44 -19.14
CA GLY A 207 7.59 7.19 -18.64
C GLY A 207 7.16 7.25 -17.18
N MET A 208 6.56 6.18 -16.68
CA MET A 208 6.26 6.02 -15.26
C MET A 208 7.51 5.53 -14.52
N PRO A 209 8.12 6.33 -13.63
CA PRO A 209 9.22 5.88 -12.79
C PRO A 209 8.74 4.85 -11.75
N GLU A 210 9.68 4.05 -11.24
CA GLU A 210 9.40 3.06 -10.19
C GLU A 210 8.76 3.69 -8.96
N ASP A 211 7.75 2.99 -8.43
CA ASP A 211 7.05 3.29 -7.19
C ASP A 211 6.48 2.02 -6.55
N ASP A 212 6.38 1.95 -5.22
CA ASP A 212 5.74 0.82 -4.54
C ASP A 212 4.24 0.75 -4.82
N ASP A 213 3.57 1.87 -5.06
CA ASP A 213 2.18 1.90 -5.55
C ASP A 213 2.00 1.15 -6.88
N LEU A 214 3.05 1.01 -7.69
CA LEU A 214 2.98 0.26 -8.95
C LEU A 214 3.58 -1.13 -8.82
N ASN A 215 4.61 -1.32 -7.99
CA ASN A 215 5.23 -2.62 -7.77
C ASN A 215 4.27 -3.63 -7.11
N TYR A 216 3.47 -3.22 -6.13
CA TYR A 216 2.56 -4.15 -5.46
C TYR A 216 1.45 -4.71 -6.37
N PRO A 217 0.78 -3.92 -7.22
CA PRO A 217 -0.08 -4.46 -8.27
C PRO A 217 0.60 -5.48 -9.18
N LEU A 218 1.86 -5.26 -9.58
CA LEU A 218 2.61 -6.24 -10.38
C LEU A 218 2.86 -7.54 -9.61
N LEU A 219 3.23 -7.45 -8.33
CA LEU A 219 3.36 -8.61 -7.45
C LEU A 219 2.01 -9.34 -7.31
N ASN A 220 0.89 -8.63 -7.20
CA ASN A 220 -0.42 -9.26 -7.10
C ASN A 220 -0.87 -9.91 -8.41
N LEU A 221 -0.45 -9.40 -9.58
CA LEU A 221 -0.61 -10.14 -10.84
C LEU A 221 0.22 -11.43 -10.84
N LEU A 222 1.49 -11.37 -10.42
CA LEU A 222 2.33 -12.57 -10.28
C LEU A 222 1.75 -13.57 -9.29
N LEU A 223 1.17 -13.10 -8.19
CA LEU A 223 0.50 -13.92 -7.18
C LEU A 223 -0.63 -14.72 -7.81
N LEU A 224 -1.52 -14.05 -8.55
CA LEU A 224 -2.63 -14.69 -9.24
C LEU A 224 -2.15 -15.67 -10.32
N GLN A 225 -1.11 -15.33 -11.08
CA GLN A 225 -0.55 -16.21 -12.10
C GLN A 225 0.07 -17.48 -11.50
N ARG A 226 0.72 -17.39 -10.33
CA ARG A 226 1.41 -18.52 -9.69
C ARG A 226 0.48 -19.40 -8.86
N TYR A 227 -0.46 -18.79 -8.15
CA TYR A 227 -1.26 -19.47 -7.12
C TYR A 227 -2.78 -19.45 -7.40
N GLY A 228 -3.22 -18.73 -8.43
CA GLY A 228 -4.63 -18.58 -8.78
C GLY A 228 -5.41 -17.68 -7.81
N PRO A 229 -6.71 -17.47 -8.06
CA PRO A 229 -7.56 -16.58 -7.26
C PRO A 229 -7.79 -17.06 -5.81
N ALA A 230 -7.52 -18.34 -5.54
CA ALA A 230 -7.65 -18.98 -4.24
C ALA A 230 -6.34 -18.99 -3.42
N PHE A 231 -5.36 -18.14 -3.76
CA PHE A 231 -4.11 -18.00 -3.01
C PHE A 231 -4.35 -17.79 -1.51
N THR A 232 -3.40 -18.22 -0.69
CA THR A 232 -3.40 -17.99 0.77
C THR A 232 -2.46 -16.85 1.16
N THR A 233 -2.60 -16.30 2.37
CA THR A 233 -1.64 -15.33 2.92
C THR A 233 -0.21 -15.90 2.96
N THR A 234 -0.06 -17.21 3.13
CA THR A 234 1.25 -17.88 3.06
C THR A 234 1.85 -17.81 1.65
N ASP A 235 1.02 -17.86 0.60
CA ASP A 235 1.50 -17.73 -0.78
C ASP A 235 1.95 -16.29 -1.08
N VAL A 236 1.28 -15.29 -0.50
CA VAL A 236 1.73 -13.89 -0.54
C VAL A 236 3.12 -13.76 0.11
N ALA A 237 3.31 -14.36 1.29
CA ALA A 237 4.59 -14.36 1.99
C ALA A 237 5.71 -15.03 1.18
N ARG A 238 5.43 -16.19 0.56
CA ARG A 238 6.38 -16.89 -0.32
C ARG A 238 6.76 -16.02 -1.51
N LEU A 239 5.76 -15.44 -2.19
CA LEU A 239 6.00 -14.57 -3.33
C LEU A 239 6.89 -13.39 -2.96
N TRP A 240 6.67 -12.77 -1.79
CA TRP A 240 7.51 -11.66 -1.34
C TRP A 240 8.95 -12.08 -1.12
N LEU A 241 9.19 -13.24 -0.51
CA LEU A 241 10.54 -13.78 -0.31
C LEU A 241 11.26 -14.08 -1.62
N ASP A 242 10.52 -14.49 -2.66
CA ASP A 242 11.05 -14.81 -3.98
C ASP A 242 11.30 -13.55 -4.83
N GLU A 243 10.39 -12.57 -4.79
CA GLU A 243 10.31 -11.50 -5.82
C GLU A 243 10.52 -10.07 -5.29
N LEU A 244 10.34 -9.81 -3.99
CA LEU A 244 10.33 -8.45 -3.45
C LEU A 244 11.60 -8.16 -2.64
N PRO A 245 12.54 -7.34 -3.12
CA PRO A 245 13.72 -7.00 -2.33
C PRO A 245 13.33 -6.32 -1.01
N ALA A 246 13.85 -6.81 0.12
CA ALA A 246 13.48 -6.33 1.45
C ALA A 246 13.66 -4.80 1.66
N ALA A 247 14.59 -4.16 0.93
CA ALA A 247 14.79 -2.72 1.02
C ALA A 247 13.69 -1.88 0.33
N ARG A 248 12.85 -2.52 -0.50
CA ARG A 248 11.74 -1.94 -1.25
C ARG A 248 10.39 -1.97 -0.52
N THR A 249 10.32 -2.59 0.65
CA THR A 249 9.15 -2.48 1.55
C THR A 249 9.30 -1.28 2.47
N PHE A 250 8.22 -0.73 3.00
CA PHE A 250 8.28 0.36 3.98
C PHE A 250 7.39 0.03 5.18
N THR A 251 7.54 0.73 6.30
CA THR A 251 6.57 0.69 7.42
C THR A 251 6.10 -0.72 7.82
N ALA A 252 4.80 -1.04 7.72
CA ALA A 252 4.20 -2.31 8.11
C ALA A 252 4.76 -3.48 7.31
N GLU A 253 4.93 -3.30 6.01
CA GLU A 253 5.48 -4.29 5.09
C GLU A 253 6.93 -4.60 5.45
N ARG A 254 7.71 -3.58 5.81
CA ARG A 254 9.10 -3.79 6.23
C ARG A 254 9.20 -4.56 7.54
N ILE A 255 8.30 -4.30 8.48
CA ILE A 255 8.23 -5.08 9.71
C ILE A 255 7.81 -6.51 9.43
N ALA A 256 6.76 -6.72 8.63
CA ALA A 256 6.30 -8.06 8.30
C ALA A 256 7.37 -8.86 7.55
N TYR A 257 8.10 -8.24 6.61
CA TYR A 257 9.22 -8.88 5.92
C TYR A 257 10.33 -9.26 6.90
N ARG A 258 10.73 -8.34 7.81
CA ARG A 258 11.69 -8.67 8.89
C ARG A 258 11.19 -9.86 9.72
N ASN A 259 9.91 -9.85 10.12
CA ASN A 259 9.31 -10.91 10.93
C ASN A 259 9.34 -12.26 10.19
N LEU A 260 9.09 -12.30 8.89
CA LEU A 260 9.26 -13.51 8.07
C LEU A 260 10.71 -14.03 8.13
N LEU A 261 11.70 -13.14 7.99
CA LEU A 261 13.12 -13.51 8.07
C LEU A 261 13.55 -13.94 9.48
N ASP A 262 12.83 -13.50 10.51
CA ASP A 262 13.00 -13.93 11.90
C ASP A 262 12.24 -15.24 12.22
N GLY A 263 11.59 -15.86 11.23
CA GLY A 263 10.87 -17.12 11.37
C GLY A 263 9.45 -16.99 11.95
N ILE A 264 8.87 -15.79 11.93
CA ILE A 264 7.48 -15.55 12.35
C ILE A 264 6.59 -15.69 11.11
N GLU A 265 5.60 -16.57 11.20
CA GLU A 265 4.70 -16.89 10.08
C GLU A 265 3.38 -16.10 10.13
N PRO A 266 2.71 -15.89 8.99
CA PRO A 266 1.38 -15.27 8.96
C PRO A 266 0.36 -16.05 9.80
N PRO A 267 -0.64 -15.38 10.42
CA PRO A 267 -0.87 -13.93 10.41
C PRO A 267 -0.08 -13.17 11.49
N HIS A 268 0.80 -13.83 12.26
CA HIS A 268 1.54 -13.20 13.36
C HIS A 268 2.52 -12.12 12.87
N THR A 269 2.96 -12.21 11.61
CA THR A 269 3.80 -11.21 10.92
C THR A 269 3.22 -9.81 10.99
N ALA A 270 1.89 -9.65 10.88
CA ALA A 270 1.21 -8.36 10.92
C ALA A 270 1.15 -7.74 12.33
N ARG A 271 1.28 -8.56 13.38
CA ARG A 271 1.08 -8.15 14.77
C ARG A 271 2.39 -8.00 15.55
N HIS A 272 3.38 -8.82 15.24
CA HIS A 272 4.63 -8.84 16.02
C HIS A 272 5.44 -7.56 15.83
N ARG A 273 5.44 -6.69 16.85
CA ARG A 273 6.20 -5.43 16.88
C ARG A 273 5.97 -4.57 15.63
N ASN A 274 4.73 -4.53 15.15
CA ASN A 274 4.32 -3.78 13.97
C ASN A 274 3.38 -2.64 14.35
N PRO A 275 3.91 -1.43 14.64
CA PRO A 275 3.09 -0.28 14.99
C PRO A 275 2.43 0.39 13.79
N PHE A 276 2.68 -0.09 12.57
CA PHE A 276 2.23 0.52 11.32
C PHE A 276 1.04 -0.20 10.70
N ARG A 277 0.50 -1.21 11.39
CA ARG A 277 -0.53 -2.15 10.90
C ARG A 277 -1.88 -1.53 10.50
N GLU A 278 -2.12 -0.25 10.81
CA GLU A 278 -3.28 0.54 10.35
C GLU A 278 -2.89 1.67 9.37
N TRP A 279 -1.69 1.63 8.81
CA TRP A 279 -1.25 2.57 7.78
C TRP A 279 -1.72 2.11 6.39
N ILE A 280 -1.57 2.97 5.38
CA ILE A 280 -2.20 2.80 4.07
C ILE A 280 -1.60 1.67 3.20
N GLY A 281 -0.49 1.07 3.62
CA GLY A 281 0.28 0.16 2.77
C GLY A 281 -0.47 -1.11 2.30
N ALA A 282 -1.50 -1.59 3.01
CA ALA A 282 -2.39 -2.63 2.46
C ALA A 282 -3.33 -2.10 1.36
N LEU A 283 -3.79 -0.84 1.45
CA LEU A 283 -4.71 -0.25 0.47
C LEU A 283 -4.07 -0.12 -0.90
N ILE A 284 -2.79 0.25 -0.99
CA ILE A 284 -2.08 0.43 -2.27
C ILE A 284 -1.89 -0.87 -3.05
N ARG A 285 -2.20 -2.02 -2.45
CA ARG A 285 -2.10 -3.35 -3.08
C ARG A 285 -3.45 -3.85 -3.61
N ALA A 286 -4.54 -3.17 -3.22
CA ALA A 286 -5.90 -3.70 -3.33
C ALA A 286 -6.48 -3.71 -4.75
N ASP A 287 -6.00 -2.83 -5.63
CA ASP A 287 -6.60 -2.58 -6.95
C ASP A 287 -6.74 -3.84 -7.81
N VAL A 288 -5.71 -4.69 -7.86
CA VAL A 288 -5.73 -5.93 -8.65
C VAL A 288 -6.86 -6.86 -8.23
N HIS A 289 -7.20 -6.90 -6.94
CA HIS A 289 -8.30 -7.71 -6.43
C HIS A 289 -9.65 -7.17 -6.91
N GLY A 290 -9.80 -5.85 -7.03
CA GLY A 290 -10.98 -5.22 -7.65
C GLY A 290 -11.05 -5.45 -9.15
N TRP A 291 -9.95 -5.24 -9.87
CA TRP A 291 -9.84 -5.44 -11.33
C TRP A 291 -10.16 -6.87 -11.77
N THR A 292 -9.87 -7.86 -10.92
CA THR A 292 -10.10 -9.28 -11.21
C THR A 292 -11.45 -9.81 -10.71
N HIS A 293 -12.26 -8.96 -10.06
CA HIS A 293 -13.62 -9.26 -9.59
C HIS A 293 -14.63 -8.22 -10.08
N PRO A 294 -14.76 -7.97 -11.40
CA PRO A 294 -15.64 -6.94 -11.93
C PRO A 294 -17.11 -7.21 -11.54
N GLY A 295 -17.70 -6.25 -10.84
CA GLY A 295 -19.07 -6.32 -10.32
C GLY A 295 -19.28 -7.29 -9.16
N ASP A 296 -18.22 -7.72 -8.48
CA ASP A 296 -18.27 -8.58 -7.28
C ASP A 296 -17.45 -7.98 -6.12
N PRO A 297 -17.98 -6.95 -5.45
CA PRO A 297 -17.27 -6.26 -4.36
C PRO A 297 -16.92 -7.17 -3.17
N ALA A 298 -17.77 -8.15 -2.86
CA ALA A 298 -17.57 -9.05 -1.73
C ALA A 298 -16.40 -10.01 -1.96
N ALA A 299 -16.31 -10.61 -3.16
CA ALA A 299 -15.18 -11.48 -3.50
C ALA A 299 -13.86 -10.69 -3.61
N ALA A 300 -13.90 -9.46 -4.16
CA ALA A 300 -12.74 -8.58 -4.20
C ALA A 300 -12.21 -8.27 -2.80
N ALA A 301 -13.11 -7.94 -1.86
CA ALA A 301 -12.75 -7.66 -0.48
C ALA A 301 -12.18 -8.89 0.25
N GLU A 302 -12.75 -10.08 0.02
CA GLU A 302 -12.19 -11.33 0.58
C GLU A 302 -10.77 -11.60 0.06
N GLN A 303 -10.53 -11.43 -1.24
CA GLN A 303 -9.20 -11.66 -1.80
C GLN A 303 -8.19 -10.62 -1.30
N ALA A 304 -8.60 -9.35 -1.20
CA ALA A 304 -7.78 -8.29 -0.60
C ALA A 304 -7.49 -8.52 0.88
N HIS A 305 -8.44 -9.08 1.64
CA HIS A 305 -8.22 -9.46 3.04
C HIS A 305 -7.06 -10.47 3.17
N ARG A 306 -7.04 -11.53 2.34
CA ARG A 306 -5.97 -12.55 2.34
C ARG A 306 -4.59 -11.96 2.10
N ASP A 307 -4.47 -10.97 1.21
CA ASP A 307 -3.23 -10.21 0.96
C ASP A 307 -2.87 -9.25 2.11
N ALA A 308 -3.87 -8.54 2.64
CA ALA A 308 -3.68 -7.50 3.64
C ALA A 308 -3.19 -8.06 4.99
N VAL A 309 -3.73 -9.20 5.44
CA VAL A 309 -3.42 -9.78 6.76
C VAL A 309 -2.00 -10.34 6.89
N LEU A 310 -1.21 -10.35 5.81
CA LEU A 310 0.24 -10.58 5.90
C LEU A 310 0.91 -9.48 6.73
N THR A 311 0.47 -8.24 6.59
CA THR A 311 1.19 -7.05 7.09
C THR A 311 0.34 -6.12 7.95
N HIS A 312 -0.98 -6.14 7.81
CA HIS A 312 -1.91 -5.20 8.46
C HIS A 312 -2.97 -5.89 9.32
N THR A 313 -3.63 -5.11 10.17
CA THR A 313 -4.79 -5.51 10.98
C THR A 313 -5.87 -4.42 10.95
N ALA A 314 -7.09 -4.76 11.37
CA ALA A 314 -8.18 -3.80 11.60
C ALA A 314 -8.31 -2.75 10.47
N ASN A 315 -8.21 -1.45 10.76
CA ASN A 315 -8.46 -0.42 9.74
C ASN A 315 -7.50 -0.48 8.55
N GLY A 316 -6.28 -0.98 8.72
CA GLY A 316 -5.35 -1.21 7.60
C GLY A 316 -5.89 -2.24 6.61
N VAL A 317 -6.47 -3.34 7.13
CA VAL A 317 -7.15 -4.36 6.33
C VAL A 317 -8.44 -3.81 5.73
N TYR A 318 -9.21 -3.03 6.50
CA TYR A 318 -10.45 -2.44 6.02
C TYR A 318 -10.23 -1.47 4.86
N GLY A 319 -9.13 -0.71 4.87
CA GLY A 319 -8.78 0.17 3.75
C GLY A 319 -8.57 -0.60 2.45
N ALA A 320 -7.89 -1.75 2.51
CA ALA A 320 -7.70 -2.62 1.35
C ALA A 320 -9.02 -3.24 0.88
N MET A 321 -9.83 -3.75 1.80
CA MET A 321 -11.16 -4.30 1.48
C MET A 321 -12.07 -3.25 0.84
N PHE A 322 -12.12 -2.04 1.40
CA PHE A 322 -12.87 -0.91 0.89
C PHE A 322 -12.47 -0.54 -0.55
N ALA A 323 -11.17 -0.38 -0.80
CA ALA A 323 -10.66 -0.01 -2.11
C ALA A 323 -10.93 -1.11 -3.15
N ALA A 324 -10.65 -2.38 -2.83
CA ALA A 324 -10.91 -3.51 -3.72
C ALA A 324 -12.41 -3.62 -4.08
N ALA A 325 -13.30 -3.47 -3.11
CA ALA A 325 -14.74 -3.52 -3.31
C ALA A 325 -15.26 -2.35 -4.17
N ALA A 326 -14.79 -1.13 -3.92
CA ALA A 326 -15.16 0.04 -4.73
C ALA A 326 -14.65 -0.08 -6.18
N ILE A 327 -13.43 -0.57 -6.37
CA ILE A 327 -12.82 -0.80 -7.68
C ILE A 327 -13.54 -1.93 -8.43
N ALA A 328 -13.90 -3.01 -7.75
CA ALA A 328 -14.71 -4.10 -8.33
C ALA A 328 -16.04 -3.58 -8.86
N GLU A 329 -16.73 -2.74 -8.08
CA GLU A 329 -18.00 -2.14 -8.51
C GLU A 329 -17.81 -1.27 -9.77
N ALA A 330 -16.77 -0.42 -9.81
CA ALA A 330 -16.43 0.37 -10.99
C ALA A 330 -16.09 -0.49 -12.21
N ALA A 331 -15.31 -1.56 -12.02
CA ALA A 331 -14.94 -2.52 -13.06
C ALA A 331 -16.15 -3.29 -13.62
N GLY A 332 -17.26 -3.34 -12.87
CA GLY A 332 -18.54 -3.87 -13.36
C GLY A 332 -19.19 -3.02 -14.47
N GLY A 333 -18.77 -1.77 -14.64
CA GLY A 333 -19.15 -0.89 -15.76
C GLY A 333 -20.59 -0.34 -15.73
N ARG A 334 -21.29 -0.45 -14.59
CA ARG A 334 -22.71 -0.08 -14.47
C ARG A 334 -22.99 0.98 -13.40
N SER A 335 -21.94 1.50 -12.79
CA SER A 335 -22.06 2.22 -11.52
C SER A 335 -21.34 3.55 -11.58
N ASP A 336 -21.96 4.57 -10.98
CA ASP A 336 -21.32 5.87 -10.73
C ASP A 336 -20.34 5.79 -9.55
N VAL A 337 -19.57 6.86 -9.35
CA VAL A 337 -18.58 6.93 -8.26
C VAL A 337 -19.21 6.75 -6.88
N HIS A 338 -20.44 7.22 -6.67
CA HIS A 338 -21.12 7.16 -5.38
C HIS A 338 -21.61 5.74 -5.08
N GLN A 339 -22.04 4.98 -6.09
CA GLN A 339 -22.35 3.56 -6.00
C GLN A 339 -21.08 2.75 -5.68
N CYS A 340 -19.94 3.08 -6.29
CA CYS A 340 -18.66 2.44 -6.00
C CYS A 340 -18.24 2.65 -4.53
N LEU A 341 -18.29 3.89 -4.03
CA LEU A 341 -17.97 4.20 -2.63
C LEU A 341 -18.95 3.53 -1.66
N ARG A 342 -20.24 3.42 -2.03
CA ARG A 342 -21.23 2.66 -1.24
C ARG A 342 -20.89 1.18 -1.18
N ALA A 343 -20.52 0.57 -2.31
CA ALA A 343 -20.09 -0.82 -2.37
C ALA A 343 -18.84 -1.07 -1.52
N GLY A 344 -17.88 -0.14 -1.52
CA GLY A 344 -16.74 -0.18 -0.60
C GLY A 344 -17.16 -0.19 0.88
N LEU A 345 -18.17 0.60 1.24
CA LEU A 345 -18.66 0.67 2.62
C LEU A 345 -19.43 -0.59 3.08
N THR A 346 -19.95 -1.43 2.18
CA THR A 346 -20.72 -2.63 2.58
C THR A 346 -19.86 -3.75 3.14
N VAL A 347 -18.55 -3.72 2.87
CA VAL A 347 -17.56 -4.72 3.32
C VAL A 347 -16.74 -4.26 4.53
N VAL A 348 -17.04 -3.07 5.07
CA VAL A 348 -16.35 -2.50 6.25
C VAL A 348 -17.32 -2.43 7.43
N PRO A 349 -16.94 -2.85 8.65
CA PRO A 349 -17.80 -2.73 9.82
C PRO A 349 -18.29 -1.29 10.02
N ALA A 350 -19.61 -1.08 10.09
CA ALA A 350 -20.19 0.27 10.00
C ALA A 350 -19.81 1.20 11.16
N ASP A 351 -19.50 0.64 12.33
CA ASP A 351 -19.10 1.40 13.54
C ASP A 351 -17.58 1.63 13.64
N SER A 352 -16.80 1.05 12.71
CA SER A 352 -15.36 1.27 12.65
C SER A 352 -15.00 2.74 12.44
N ARG A 353 -13.80 3.12 12.87
CA ARG A 353 -13.22 4.44 12.60
C ARG A 353 -13.11 4.70 11.11
N LEU A 354 -12.71 3.71 10.30
CA LEU A 354 -12.64 3.86 8.84
C LEU A 354 -13.99 4.19 8.22
N ALA A 355 -15.05 3.43 8.52
CA ALA A 355 -16.38 3.67 7.95
C ALA A 355 -16.91 5.07 8.28
N ARG A 356 -16.68 5.55 9.51
CA ARG A 356 -17.03 6.92 9.92
C ARG A 356 -16.25 7.96 9.13
N ALA A 357 -14.95 7.76 8.92
CA ALA A 357 -14.11 8.70 8.19
C ALA A 357 -14.47 8.80 6.70
N VAL A 358 -14.79 7.67 6.07
CA VAL A 358 -15.27 7.64 4.67
C VAL A 358 -16.60 8.40 4.54
N ARG A 359 -17.58 8.11 5.42
CA ARG A 359 -18.87 8.82 5.40
C ARG A 359 -18.70 10.31 5.63
N HIS A 360 -17.81 10.71 6.54
CA HIS A 360 -17.50 12.11 6.79
C HIS A 360 -16.92 12.79 5.54
N GLY A 361 -15.94 12.17 4.87
CA GLY A 361 -15.37 12.70 3.62
C GLY A 361 -16.41 12.88 2.51
N ILE A 362 -17.30 11.89 2.33
CA ILE A 362 -18.41 11.96 1.37
C ILE A 362 -19.37 13.11 1.72
N GLN A 363 -19.78 13.22 2.98
CA GLN A 363 -20.73 14.24 3.44
C GLN A 363 -20.17 15.66 3.26
N LEU A 364 -18.89 15.88 3.62
CA LEU A 364 -18.23 17.17 3.40
C LEU A 364 -18.20 17.54 1.91
N ALA A 365 -17.78 16.60 1.06
CA ALA A 365 -17.68 16.82 -0.38
C ALA A 365 -19.04 17.08 -1.07
N GLN A 366 -20.14 16.58 -0.52
CA GLN A 366 -21.49 16.86 -1.02
C GLN A 366 -22.03 18.22 -0.54
N GLY A 367 -21.64 18.65 0.66
CA GLY A 367 -22.17 19.84 1.32
C GLY A 367 -21.37 21.13 1.06
N GLU A 368 -20.13 21.03 0.59
CA GLU A 368 -19.23 22.16 0.36
C GLU A 368 -18.70 22.16 -1.08
N GLY A 369 -18.87 23.29 -1.78
CA GLY A 369 -18.48 23.45 -3.18
C GLY A 369 -17.04 23.90 -3.39
N ASP A 370 -16.37 24.39 -2.34
CA ASP A 370 -14.94 24.70 -2.33
C ASP A 370 -14.15 23.55 -1.71
N PHE A 371 -13.45 22.78 -2.55
CA PHE A 371 -12.65 21.65 -2.11
C PHE A 371 -11.51 22.04 -1.14
N ASP A 372 -11.01 23.29 -1.15
CA ASP A 372 -10.00 23.72 -0.18
C ASP A 372 -10.54 23.67 1.26
N ARG A 373 -11.83 23.98 1.44
CA ARG A 373 -12.51 23.92 2.74
C ARG A 373 -12.80 22.49 3.18
N VAL A 374 -13.16 21.61 2.24
CA VAL A 374 -13.29 20.17 2.51
C VAL A 374 -11.98 19.61 3.05
N VAL A 375 -10.86 19.93 2.39
CA VAL A 375 -9.52 19.50 2.82
C VAL A 375 -9.16 20.09 4.18
N ASP A 376 -9.41 21.39 4.40
CA ASP A 376 -9.07 22.04 5.67
C ASP A 376 -9.85 21.43 6.86
N GLU A 377 -11.12 21.07 6.67
CA GLU A 377 -11.93 20.38 7.69
C GLU A 377 -11.45 18.94 7.96
N LEU A 378 -11.08 18.20 6.90
CA LEU A 378 -10.49 16.87 7.05
C LEU A 378 -9.17 16.92 7.82
N HIS A 379 -8.31 17.90 7.54
CA HIS A 379 -7.05 18.10 8.29
C HIS A 379 -7.31 18.55 9.73
N ALA A 380 -8.33 19.37 9.98
CA ALA A 380 -8.73 19.75 11.33
C ALA A 380 -9.21 18.54 12.14
N THR A 381 -9.97 17.63 11.51
CA THR A 381 -10.54 16.45 12.16
C THR A 381 -9.53 15.32 12.36
N TYR A 382 -8.73 15.02 11.33
CA TYR A 382 -7.86 13.82 11.29
C TYR A 382 -6.36 14.13 11.36
N GLY A 383 -5.96 15.40 11.47
CA GLY A 383 -4.55 15.83 11.43
C GLY A 383 -3.66 15.30 12.57
N THR A 384 -4.24 14.69 13.61
CA THR A 384 -3.50 14.02 14.69
C THR A 384 -2.92 12.67 14.27
N TYR A 385 -3.54 12.00 13.30
CA TYR A 385 -3.03 10.75 12.75
C TYR A 385 -1.69 10.96 12.04
N HIS A 386 -0.91 9.89 11.91
CA HIS A 386 0.25 9.93 11.01
C HIS A 386 -0.23 10.15 9.56
N TRP A 387 0.54 10.89 8.76
CA TRP A 387 0.16 11.26 7.39
C TRP A 387 0.01 10.04 6.44
N VAL A 388 0.58 8.88 6.81
CA VAL A 388 0.44 7.59 6.09
C VAL A 388 -0.67 6.72 6.70
N HIS A 389 -1.34 7.16 7.77
CA HIS A 389 -2.40 6.37 8.40
C HIS A 389 -3.60 6.23 7.44
N VAL A 390 -4.23 5.05 7.39
CA VAL A 390 -5.30 4.78 6.42
C VAL A 390 -6.53 5.69 6.59
N ILE A 391 -6.99 5.94 7.82
CA ILE A 391 -8.17 6.76 8.15
C ILE A 391 -8.20 8.12 7.43
N PRO A 392 -7.23 9.04 7.63
CA PRO A 392 -7.26 10.34 6.95
C PRO A 392 -7.20 10.19 5.43
N ASN A 393 -6.37 9.28 4.93
CA ASN A 393 -6.16 9.08 3.50
C ASN A 393 -7.42 8.57 2.79
N VAL A 394 -8.13 7.59 3.34
CA VAL A 394 -9.38 7.08 2.74
C VAL A 394 -10.52 8.09 2.86
N ALA A 395 -10.55 8.90 3.93
CA ALA A 395 -11.50 10.01 4.03
C ALA A 395 -11.28 11.04 2.91
N LEU A 396 -10.02 11.42 2.66
CA LEU A 396 -9.66 12.32 1.57
C LEU A 396 -9.95 11.70 0.19
N LEU A 397 -9.61 10.43 -0.01
CA LEU A 397 -9.90 9.71 -1.25
C LEU A 397 -11.41 9.74 -1.56
N ALA A 398 -12.24 9.39 -0.58
CA ALA A 398 -13.69 9.41 -0.72
C ALA A 398 -14.24 10.82 -1.01
N ALA A 399 -13.70 11.85 -0.33
CA ALA A 399 -14.05 13.24 -0.57
C ALA A 399 -13.65 13.71 -1.98
N ALA A 400 -12.43 13.38 -2.42
CA ALA A 400 -11.91 13.76 -3.74
C ALA A 400 -12.74 13.14 -4.88
N LEU A 401 -13.02 11.83 -4.78
CA LEU A 401 -13.83 11.09 -5.75
C LEU A 401 -15.28 11.60 -5.78
N THR A 402 -15.86 11.88 -4.61
CA THR A 402 -17.22 12.44 -4.48
C THR A 402 -17.30 13.84 -5.07
N HIS A 403 -16.37 14.73 -4.73
CA HIS A 403 -16.39 16.12 -5.19
C HIS A 403 -16.08 16.23 -6.70
N ALA A 404 -15.35 15.29 -7.26
CA ALA A 404 -15.10 15.22 -8.70
C ALA A 404 -16.24 14.55 -9.48
N ASP A 405 -17.23 13.97 -8.80
CA ASP A 405 -18.29 13.15 -9.42
C ASP A 405 -17.73 12.08 -10.38
N GLY A 406 -16.60 11.48 -9.99
CA GLY A 406 -15.91 10.47 -10.81
C GLY A 406 -15.14 11.02 -12.02
N ASP A 407 -15.09 12.34 -12.25
CA ASP A 407 -14.25 12.92 -13.31
C ASP A 407 -12.79 12.57 -13.06
N PHE A 408 -12.11 12.08 -14.11
CA PHE A 408 -10.74 11.59 -13.99
C PHE A 408 -9.76 12.67 -13.53
N THR A 409 -9.74 13.83 -14.18
CA THR A 409 -8.79 14.90 -13.82
C THR A 409 -9.12 15.46 -12.44
N GLY A 410 -10.41 15.71 -12.17
CA GLY A 410 -10.89 16.20 -10.89
C GLY A 410 -10.48 15.28 -9.75
N SER A 411 -10.65 13.96 -9.93
CA SER A 411 -10.36 12.95 -8.91
C SER A 411 -8.88 12.92 -8.53
N ILE A 412 -7.97 12.77 -9.52
CA ILE A 412 -6.53 12.71 -9.24
C ILE A 412 -5.99 14.04 -8.70
N CYS A 413 -6.46 15.18 -9.24
CA CYS A 413 -6.00 16.48 -8.80
C CYS A 413 -6.46 16.79 -7.37
N ARG A 414 -7.69 16.40 -6.99
CA ARG A 414 -8.22 16.59 -5.63
C ARG A 414 -7.53 15.68 -4.62
N ALA A 415 -7.35 14.41 -4.95
CA ALA A 415 -6.64 13.46 -4.10
C ALA A 415 -5.22 13.96 -3.77
N VAL A 416 -4.47 14.42 -4.77
CA VAL A 416 -3.11 14.96 -4.57
C VAL A 416 -3.12 16.32 -3.87
N SER A 417 -4.05 17.20 -4.22
CA SER A 417 -4.16 18.54 -3.60
C SER A 417 -4.48 18.49 -2.11
N GLY A 418 -5.18 17.44 -1.67
CA GLY A 418 -5.53 17.24 -0.26
C GLY A 418 -4.34 16.88 0.65
N GLY A 419 -3.18 16.54 0.08
CA GLY A 419 -1.98 16.19 0.83
C GLY A 419 -2.03 14.78 1.42
N TRP A 420 -1.37 14.62 2.58
CA TRP A 420 -1.06 13.31 3.18
C TRP A 420 -0.24 12.43 2.23
N ASP A 421 -0.66 11.20 1.96
CA ASP A 421 0.06 10.25 1.11
C ASP A 421 -0.35 10.44 -0.35
N THR A 422 0.24 11.47 -0.97
CA THR A 422 -0.29 12.06 -2.21
C THR A 422 -0.22 11.15 -3.42
N ASP A 423 0.87 10.41 -3.58
CA ASP A 423 1.05 9.41 -4.64
C ASP A 423 0.08 8.25 -4.45
N SER A 424 -0.01 7.67 -3.25
CA SER A 424 -0.93 6.56 -2.99
C SER A 424 -2.41 6.93 -3.15
N ASN A 425 -2.83 8.09 -2.62
CA ASN A 425 -4.19 8.59 -2.81
C ASN A 425 -4.47 8.88 -4.29
N GLY A 426 -3.51 9.50 -4.98
CA GLY A 426 -3.59 9.76 -6.42
C GLY A 426 -3.75 8.46 -7.21
N ALA A 427 -2.97 7.43 -6.88
CA ALA A 427 -2.97 6.14 -7.54
C ALA A 427 -4.34 5.46 -7.46
N THR A 428 -4.90 5.32 -6.26
CA THR A 428 -6.22 4.68 -6.10
C THR A 428 -7.35 5.54 -6.68
N ALA A 429 -7.28 6.87 -6.57
CA ALA A 429 -8.26 7.76 -7.21
C ALA A 429 -8.24 7.62 -8.73
N GLY A 430 -7.05 7.58 -9.32
CA GLY A 430 -6.86 7.42 -10.76
C GLY A 430 -7.27 6.05 -11.28
N SER A 431 -7.02 4.99 -10.52
CA SER A 431 -7.46 3.63 -10.82
C SER A 431 -8.99 3.54 -10.93
N LEU A 432 -9.70 4.03 -9.91
CA LEU A 432 -11.16 4.01 -9.89
C LEU A 432 -11.76 4.93 -10.96
N ALA A 433 -11.29 6.18 -11.06
CA ALA A 433 -11.80 7.12 -12.05
C ALA A 433 -11.44 6.72 -13.49
N GLY A 434 -10.33 6.00 -13.69
CA GLY A 434 -9.97 5.40 -14.98
C GLY A 434 -10.97 4.33 -15.41
N LEU A 435 -11.39 3.44 -14.51
CA LEU A 435 -12.46 2.46 -14.77
C LEU A 435 -13.78 3.15 -15.14
N LEU A 436 -14.13 4.24 -14.45
CA LEU A 436 -15.34 5.01 -14.71
C LEU A 436 -15.28 5.74 -16.07
N ALA A 437 -14.10 6.25 -16.46
CA ALA A 437 -13.88 6.85 -17.78
C ALA A 437 -14.03 5.82 -18.93
N GLY A 438 -13.86 4.53 -18.63
CA GLY A 438 -14.27 3.43 -19.50
C GLY A 438 -13.21 2.95 -20.50
N ARG A 439 -12.31 3.84 -20.94
CA ARG A 439 -11.31 3.55 -21.99
C ARG A 439 -10.13 4.52 -21.94
N PRO A 440 -8.92 4.11 -22.39
CA PRO A 440 -7.70 4.90 -22.23
C PRO A 440 -7.73 6.26 -22.96
N ASP A 441 -8.36 6.35 -24.12
CA ASP A 441 -8.54 7.57 -24.92
C ASP A 441 -9.59 8.55 -24.35
N ALA A 442 -10.37 8.13 -23.35
CA ALA A 442 -11.19 9.05 -22.57
C ALA A 442 -10.35 9.83 -21.53
N LEU A 443 -9.13 9.37 -21.22
CA LEU A 443 -8.22 10.07 -20.33
C LEU A 443 -7.51 11.19 -21.10
N PRO A 444 -7.45 12.43 -20.57
CA PRO A 444 -6.81 13.53 -21.28
C PRO A 444 -5.32 13.26 -21.58
N GLU A 445 -4.92 13.45 -22.84
CA GLU A 445 -3.58 13.13 -23.35
C GLU A 445 -2.43 13.76 -22.54
N ARG A 446 -2.64 14.97 -21.96
CA ARG A 446 -1.65 15.63 -21.08
C ARG A 446 -1.20 14.76 -19.90
N TRP A 447 -2.05 13.84 -19.47
CA TRP A 447 -1.80 12.93 -18.36
C TRP A 447 -1.19 11.60 -18.80
N THR A 448 -1.54 11.11 -19.98
CA THR A 448 -1.17 9.76 -20.43
C THR A 448 0.03 9.77 -21.37
N ALA A 449 0.16 10.75 -22.27
CA ALA A 449 1.26 10.82 -23.22
C ALA A 449 2.67 10.86 -22.58
N PRO A 450 2.91 11.59 -21.47
CA PRO A 450 4.21 11.57 -20.82
C PRO A 450 4.63 10.19 -20.26
N LEU A 451 3.66 9.31 -20.00
CA LEU A 451 3.92 7.95 -19.48
C LEU A 451 4.44 6.98 -20.56
N LYS A 452 4.31 7.34 -21.85
CA LYS A 452 4.89 6.59 -22.99
C LYS A 452 4.63 5.08 -23.00
N ASN A 453 3.51 4.67 -22.40
CA ASN A 453 3.17 3.27 -22.18
C ASN A 453 4.34 2.45 -21.61
N ARG A 454 5.04 2.97 -20.60
CA ARG A 454 6.25 2.36 -20.04
C ARG A 454 6.36 2.56 -18.54
N LEU A 455 6.44 1.47 -17.79
CA LEU A 455 6.66 1.44 -16.35
C LEU A 455 8.06 0.92 -16.02
N ALA A 456 8.85 1.71 -15.28
CA ALA A 456 10.09 1.22 -14.66
C ALA A 456 9.78 0.50 -13.35
N THR A 457 10.40 -0.66 -13.10
CA THR A 457 10.16 -1.44 -11.88
C THR A 457 11.31 -2.37 -11.53
N SER A 458 11.47 -2.68 -10.23
CA SER A 458 12.37 -3.75 -9.77
C SER A 458 11.70 -5.13 -9.69
N VAL A 459 10.40 -5.25 -9.98
CA VAL A 459 9.72 -6.56 -10.06
C VAL A 459 10.23 -7.30 -11.28
N ALA A 460 10.82 -8.48 -11.06
CA ALA A 460 11.51 -9.23 -12.10
C ALA A 460 10.58 -9.54 -13.29
N GLY A 461 11.05 -9.26 -14.50
CA GLY A 461 10.30 -9.53 -15.74
C GLY A 461 9.30 -8.45 -16.17
N PHE A 462 9.12 -7.37 -15.39
CA PHE A 462 8.18 -6.29 -15.72
C PHE A 462 8.84 -4.94 -16.03
N ASP A 463 10.17 -4.80 -15.95
CA ASP A 463 10.81 -3.52 -16.25
C ASP A 463 10.58 -3.10 -17.71
N GLY A 464 10.01 -1.92 -17.90
CA GLY A 464 9.62 -1.38 -19.20
C GLY A 464 8.25 -1.84 -19.71
N VAL A 465 7.46 -2.58 -18.92
CA VAL A 465 6.14 -3.08 -19.33
C VAL A 465 5.17 -1.94 -19.66
N GLY A 466 4.30 -2.16 -20.65
CA GLY A 466 3.22 -1.25 -21.02
C GLY A 466 1.93 -1.49 -20.23
N PHE A 467 1.14 -0.44 -20.03
CA PHE A 467 -0.14 -0.48 -19.34
C PHE A 467 -1.21 -1.27 -20.13
N ASP A 468 -1.12 -1.27 -21.45
CA ASP A 468 -1.89 -2.15 -22.34
C ASP A 468 -1.63 -3.63 -22.03
N THR A 469 -0.36 -4.01 -21.95
CA THR A 469 0.09 -5.36 -21.64
C THR A 469 -0.34 -5.76 -20.23
N LEU A 470 -0.23 -4.85 -19.26
CA LEU A 470 -0.72 -5.09 -17.90
C LEU A 470 -2.24 -5.30 -17.86
N ALA A 471 -3.02 -4.57 -18.67
CA ALA A 471 -4.45 -4.77 -18.79
C ALA A 471 -4.79 -6.16 -19.35
N GLU A 472 -4.07 -6.62 -20.38
CA GLU A 472 -4.23 -7.97 -20.94
C GLU A 472 -3.89 -9.06 -19.92
N LEU A 473 -2.77 -8.91 -19.20
CA LEU A 473 -2.35 -9.84 -18.14
C LEU A 473 -3.37 -9.89 -16.99
N THR A 474 -3.97 -8.74 -16.66
CA THR A 474 -5.03 -8.63 -15.66
C THR A 474 -6.28 -9.37 -16.13
N LEU A 475 -6.72 -9.14 -17.37
CA LEU A 475 -7.89 -9.79 -17.96
C LEU A 475 -7.73 -11.32 -18.01
N ALA A 476 -6.51 -11.80 -18.31
CA ALA A 476 -6.19 -13.23 -18.35
C ALA A 476 -6.42 -13.93 -16.99
N GLN A 477 -6.36 -13.20 -15.87
CA GLN A 477 -6.61 -13.79 -14.54
C GLN A 477 -8.09 -14.14 -14.32
N LEU A 478 -9.01 -13.58 -15.10
CA LEU A 478 -10.45 -13.90 -15.00
C LEU A 478 -10.84 -15.16 -15.78
N THR A 479 -10.04 -15.55 -16.77
CA THR A 479 -10.36 -16.64 -17.72
C THR A 479 -9.61 -17.94 -17.40
N GLN A 480 -8.53 -17.87 -16.62
CA GLN A 480 -7.81 -19.06 -16.17
C GLN A 480 -8.59 -19.80 -15.07
N ALA A 481 -9.35 -20.82 -15.48
CA ALA A 481 -9.79 -21.87 -14.56
C ALA A 481 -8.56 -22.56 -13.94
N GLN A 482 -8.61 -22.82 -12.63
CA GLN A 482 -7.54 -23.45 -11.87
C GLN A 482 -6.95 -24.67 -12.61
N PRO A 483 -5.63 -24.73 -12.88
CA PRO A 483 -5.00 -26.03 -13.03
C PRO A 483 -5.03 -26.74 -11.67
N PRO A 484 -5.38 -28.04 -11.60
CA PRO A 484 -5.26 -28.79 -10.35
C PRO A 484 -3.81 -28.73 -9.90
N HIS A 485 -3.57 -28.40 -8.62
CA HIS A 485 -2.27 -28.25 -7.98
C HIS A 485 -1.22 -29.24 -8.53
N ALA A 486 -0.40 -28.78 -9.48
CA ALA A 486 0.87 -29.42 -9.76
C ALA A 486 1.81 -28.97 -8.65
N LYS A 487 2.17 -29.88 -7.76
CA LYS A 487 3.31 -29.67 -6.85
C LYS A 487 4.48 -29.20 -7.70
N PRO A 488 5.26 -28.19 -7.27
CA PRO A 488 6.49 -27.85 -7.95
C PRO A 488 7.37 -29.11 -7.96
N THR A 489 7.57 -29.68 -9.15
CA THR A 489 8.58 -30.70 -9.35
C THR A 489 9.91 -30.02 -9.10
N HIS A 490 10.52 -30.31 -7.95
CA HIS A 490 11.94 -30.11 -7.77
C HIS A 490 12.63 -30.77 -8.96
N ALA A 491 13.39 -29.99 -9.73
CA ALA A 491 14.32 -30.55 -10.68
C ALA A 491 15.15 -31.60 -9.93
N GLU A 492 15.14 -32.84 -10.42
CA GLU A 492 15.97 -33.93 -9.90
C GLU A 492 17.44 -33.49 -9.94
N VAL A 493 17.94 -33.02 -8.81
CA VAL A 493 19.37 -33.03 -8.55
C VAL A 493 19.71 -34.49 -8.32
N GLY A 494 20.37 -35.10 -9.31
CA GLY A 494 20.75 -36.50 -9.29
C GLY A 494 21.32 -36.92 -7.93
N HIS A 495 20.67 -37.88 -7.30
CA HIS A 495 21.17 -38.54 -6.11
C HIS A 495 22.51 -39.22 -6.43
N VAL A 496 23.62 -38.64 -5.99
CA VAL A 496 24.85 -39.40 -5.77
C VAL A 496 24.63 -40.17 -4.47
N GLN A 497 24.47 -41.49 -4.57
CA GLN A 497 24.52 -42.38 -3.41
C GLN A 497 25.89 -42.28 -2.76
N VAL A 498 25.93 -41.71 -1.55
CA VAL A 498 27.09 -41.80 -0.67
C VAL A 498 26.89 -43.06 0.19
N GLY A 499 27.72 -44.07 -0.04
CA GLY A 499 27.76 -45.30 0.77
C GLY A 499 28.23 -45.03 2.21
N PRO A 500 28.01 -45.98 3.15
CA PRO A 500 28.27 -45.76 4.56
C PRO A 500 29.76 -45.60 4.84
N VAL A 501 30.13 -44.50 5.51
CA VAL A 501 31.48 -44.24 6.00
C VAL A 501 31.69 -45.07 7.27
N GLN A 502 32.63 -46.03 7.22
CA GLN A 502 33.19 -46.64 8.41
C GLN A 502 34.11 -45.64 9.11
N LEU A 503 33.82 -45.36 10.39
CA LEU A 503 34.71 -44.62 11.28
C LEU A 503 35.87 -45.53 11.68
N THR A 504 37.08 -45.16 11.32
CA THR A 504 38.30 -45.68 11.94
C THR A 504 39.12 -44.52 12.51
N ASP A 505 39.49 -44.65 13.79
CA ASP A 505 40.31 -43.74 14.56
C ASP A 505 41.79 -43.75 14.10
N SER A 506 42.37 -42.58 13.81
CA SER A 506 43.71 -42.13 14.30
C SER A 506 44.33 -40.95 13.50
N PRO A 507 45.29 -40.20 14.08
CA PRO A 507 45.44 -38.75 13.85
C PRO A 507 46.66 -38.32 13.01
N HIS A 508 46.73 -36.99 12.78
CA HIS A 508 47.77 -36.18 12.09
C HIS A 508 47.54 -36.09 10.56
N THR A 509 47.43 -34.94 9.88
CA THR A 509 48.32 -33.75 9.87
C THR A 509 47.66 -32.65 9.01
N GLN A 510 47.95 -31.36 9.25
CA GLN A 510 47.51 -30.20 8.43
C GLN A 510 47.88 -30.31 6.94
N THR A 511 47.02 -29.89 6.01
CA THR A 511 47.45 -29.18 4.78
C THR A 511 46.34 -28.29 4.19
N ARG A 512 46.75 -27.08 3.79
CA ARG A 512 46.02 -26.02 3.09
C ARG A 512 45.20 -26.49 1.87
N VAL A 513 44.03 -25.88 1.67
CA VAL A 513 43.26 -25.95 0.42
C VAL A 513 43.49 -24.68 -0.40
N THR A 514 44.06 -24.82 -1.59
CA THR A 514 44.06 -23.82 -2.66
C THR A 514 42.95 -24.16 -3.66
N TYR A 515 42.12 -23.17 -3.99
CA TYR A 515 41.11 -23.29 -5.07
C TYR A 515 41.77 -23.10 -6.44
N ARG A 516 41.49 -24.02 -7.37
CA ARG A 516 41.77 -23.87 -8.81
C ARG A 516 40.42 -23.82 -9.53
N GLU A 517 40.20 -22.75 -10.29
CA GLU A 517 39.09 -22.62 -11.24
C GLU A 517 39.22 -23.65 -12.36
N ALA A 518 38.12 -24.30 -12.71
CA ALA A 518 37.99 -25.08 -13.93
C ALA A 518 36.98 -24.40 -14.85
N ARG A 519 37.48 -23.93 -16.00
CA ARG A 519 36.68 -23.71 -17.21
C ARG A 519 36.24 -25.05 -17.78
N HIS A 520 35.06 -25.10 -18.40
CA HIS A 520 34.68 -26.05 -19.45
C HIS A 520 33.31 -25.66 -20.02
N PRO A 521 32.89 -26.22 -21.16
CA PRO A 521 33.36 -26.00 -22.53
C PRO A 521 32.32 -25.31 -23.42
#